data_AF-A0A2D6FLF7-F1
#
_entry.id   AF-A0A2D6FLF7-F1
#
_cell.length_a   1.000
_cell.length_b   1.000
_cell.length_c   1.000
_cell.angle_alpha   90.00
_cell.angle_beta   90.00
_cell.angle_gamma   90.00
#
_symmetry.space_group_name_H-M   'P 1'
#
loop_
_entity.id
_entity.type
_entity.pdbx_description
1 polymer ?
#
loop_
_entity_poly.entity_id
_entity_poly.type
_entity_poly.pdbx_seq_one_letter_code
_entity_poly.pdbx_strand_id
1 'polypeptide(L)'
;MEFLHKFACFDCRVAFKRRATEESNTGTAWQAESELEHNCPNCGRKMAFLGRNFRAPKQSSKNKWRSAMLLWEAGFRYCGSGYHSDPALPESKVETIDFIKNNPSHTQRIASSNCWETYT
;
A
#
# COMPACT_ATOMS: atom_id res chain seq x y z
N MET A 1 2.21 -6.01 -21.89
CA MET A 1 3.01 -5.27 -20.88
C MET A 1 2.53 -5.75 -19.53
N GLU A 2 3.41 -6.29 -18.68
CA GLU A 2 3.01 -6.84 -17.39
C GLU A 2 2.76 -5.71 -16.37
N PHE A 3 1.56 -5.69 -15.79
CA PHE A 3 1.22 -4.76 -14.71
C PHE A 3 1.73 -5.28 -13.37
N LEU A 4 2.90 -4.79 -12.95
CA LEU A 4 3.47 -5.10 -11.64
C LEU A 4 3.08 -4.05 -10.60
N HIS A 5 2.66 -4.52 -9.43
CA HIS A 5 2.29 -3.73 -8.28
C HIS A 5 3.25 -3.96 -7.12
N LYS A 6 3.18 -3.10 -6.11
CA LYS A 6 4.02 -3.19 -4.93
C LYS A 6 3.29 -3.93 -3.82
N PHE A 7 3.98 -4.92 -3.29
CA PHE A 7 3.59 -5.62 -2.08
C PHE A 7 4.61 -5.30 -1.00
N ALA A 8 4.16 -5.04 0.23
CA ALA A 8 5.02 -4.73 1.36
C ALA A 8 4.82 -5.66 2.54
N CYS A 9 5.91 -5.95 3.24
CA CYS A 9 5.86 -6.51 4.58
C CYS A 9 6.26 -5.40 5.54
N PHE A 10 5.34 -4.96 6.41
CA PHE A 10 5.60 -3.87 7.34
C PHE A 10 6.51 -4.28 8.50
N ASP A 11 6.52 -5.56 8.88
CA ASP A 11 7.42 -6.11 9.91
C ASP A 11 8.88 -6.09 9.42
N CYS A 12 9.13 -6.65 8.24
CA CYS A 12 10.47 -6.71 7.64
C CYS A 12 10.88 -5.38 6.99
N ARG A 13 9.93 -4.46 6.75
CA ARG A 13 10.14 -3.17 6.08
C ARG A 13 10.77 -3.32 4.70
N VAL A 14 10.21 -4.24 3.92
CA VAL A 14 10.62 -4.56 2.55
C VAL A 14 9.42 -4.51 1.61
N ALA A 15 9.67 -4.22 0.34
CA ALA A 15 8.65 -4.27 -0.69
C ALA A 15 9.17 -4.89 -1.98
N PHE A 16 8.32 -5.66 -2.65
CA PHE A 16 8.64 -6.35 -3.89
C PHE A 16 7.64 -5.98 -4.99
N LYS A 17 8.10 -6.05 -6.24
CA LYS A 17 7.23 -5.96 -7.41
C LYS A 17 6.68 -7.36 -7.72
N ARG A 18 5.36 -7.50 -7.73
CA ARG A 18 4.66 -8.75 -8.04
C ARG A 18 3.40 -8.45 -8.85
N ARG A 19 2.86 -9.47 -9.51
CA ARG A 19 1.57 -9.40 -10.17
C ARG A 19 0.45 -9.40 -9.12
N ALA A 20 -0.60 -8.64 -9.37
CA ALA A 20 -1.76 -8.60 -8.49
C ALA A 20 -2.96 -9.41 -9.03
N THR A 21 -2.90 -9.83 -10.29
CA THR A 21 -3.97 -10.55 -11.01
C THR A 21 -3.40 -11.75 -11.77
N GLU A 22 -4.21 -12.81 -11.90
CA GLU A 22 -3.85 -14.06 -12.60
C GLU A 22 -3.56 -13.83 -14.10
N GLU A 23 -4.17 -12.80 -14.68
CA GLU A 23 -3.91 -12.33 -16.03
C GLU A 23 -3.09 -11.04 -16.02
N SER A 24 -2.03 -10.97 -16.81
CA SER A 24 -1.01 -9.90 -16.69
C SER A 24 -1.46 -8.56 -17.28
N ASN A 25 -2.55 -8.56 -18.05
CA ASN A 25 -3.12 -7.43 -18.77
C ASN A 25 -4.42 -6.88 -18.15
N THR A 26 -5.00 -7.54 -17.14
CA THR A 26 -6.27 -7.12 -16.51
C THR A 26 -6.09 -6.16 -15.33
N GLY A 27 -4.88 -6.10 -14.77
CA GLY A 27 -4.58 -5.20 -13.67
C GLY A 27 -4.71 -3.72 -14.06
N THR A 28 -5.25 -2.90 -13.15
CA THR A 28 -5.39 -1.44 -13.35
C THR A 28 -4.52 -0.64 -12.39
N ALA A 29 -4.28 0.63 -12.72
CA ALA A 29 -3.60 1.56 -11.81
C ALA A 29 -4.44 1.89 -10.56
N TRP A 30 -5.77 1.68 -10.61
CA TRP A 30 -6.74 2.00 -9.56
C TRP A 30 -7.25 0.75 -8.81
N GLN A 31 -6.49 -0.33 -8.87
CA GLN A 31 -6.82 -1.57 -8.18
C GLN A 31 -6.73 -1.38 -6.66
N ALA A 32 -7.79 -1.77 -5.95
CA ALA A 32 -7.88 -1.66 -4.49
C ALA A 32 -7.24 -2.85 -3.76
N GLU A 33 -7.45 -4.06 -4.30
CA GLU A 33 -6.99 -5.32 -3.70
C GLU A 33 -6.30 -6.20 -4.73
N SER A 34 -5.44 -7.10 -4.26
CA SER A 34 -4.83 -8.13 -5.08
C SER A 34 -5.67 -9.40 -5.08
N GLU A 35 -5.83 -10.02 -6.25
CA GLU A 35 -6.38 -11.38 -6.37
C GLU A 35 -5.34 -12.41 -5.90
N LEU A 36 -4.06 -12.10 -6.10
CA LEU A 36 -2.95 -12.95 -5.74
C LEU A 36 -2.39 -12.60 -4.37
N GLU A 37 -2.16 -13.62 -3.55
CA GLU A 37 -1.45 -13.46 -2.29
C GLU A 37 0.05 -13.71 -2.48
N HIS A 38 0.88 -12.89 -1.83
CA HIS A 38 2.34 -13.03 -1.87
C HIS A 38 2.89 -13.04 -0.46
N ASN A 39 3.80 -13.97 -0.19
CA ASN A 39 4.47 -14.08 1.09
C ASN A 39 5.83 -13.38 1.07
N CYS A 40 6.20 -12.80 2.21
CA CYS A 40 7.47 -12.14 2.39
C CYS A 40 8.61 -13.17 2.36
N PRO A 41 9.62 -13.03 1.50
CA PRO A 41 10.77 -13.94 1.48
C PRO A 41 11.59 -13.97 2.78
N ASN A 42 11.47 -12.94 3.63
CA ASN A 42 12.26 -12.83 4.86
C ASN A 42 11.60 -13.51 6.07
N CYS A 43 10.27 -13.46 6.17
CA CYS A 43 9.54 -13.96 7.35
C CYS A 43 8.40 -14.93 7.02
N GLY A 44 8.10 -15.18 5.74
CA GLY A 44 7.04 -16.08 5.28
C GLY A 44 5.62 -15.53 5.41
N ARG A 45 5.41 -14.40 6.10
CA ARG A 45 4.10 -13.78 6.32
C ARG A 45 3.50 -13.16 5.06
N LYS A 46 2.17 -13.06 5.02
CA LYS A 46 1.45 -12.41 3.92
C LYS A 46 1.87 -10.94 3.77
N MET A 47 2.00 -10.48 2.53
CA MET A 47 2.37 -9.10 2.21
C MET A 47 1.14 -8.26 1.85
N ALA A 48 1.14 -7.01 2.31
CA ALA A 48 0.13 -6.01 1.99
C ALA A 48 0.26 -5.53 0.54
N PHE A 49 -0.83 -5.57 -0.22
CA PHE A 49 -0.91 -4.92 -1.53
C PHE A 49 -1.01 -3.39 -1.37
N LEU A 50 -0.13 -2.64 -2.03
CA LEU A 50 -0.06 -1.17 -1.91
C LEU A 50 -0.34 -0.42 -3.21
N GLY A 51 -0.48 -1.10 -4.34
CA GLY A 51 -0.63 -0.44 -5.64
C GLY A 51 0.70 -0.13 -6.34
N ARG A 52 0.61 0.54 -7.50
CA ARG A 52 1.74 0.67 -8.43
C ARG A 52 2.73 1.77 -8.05
N ASN A 53 2.24 2.87 -7.49
CA ASN A 53 3.04 4.08 -7.26
C ASN A 53 3.72 4.11 -5.90
N PHE A 54 3.60 3.05 -5.10
CA PHE A 54 4.25 2.99 -3.80
C PHE A 54 5.77 3.04 -3.97
N ARG A 55 6.38 4.05 -3.34
CA ARG A 55 7.82 4.21 -3.26
C ARG A 55 8.27 3.69 -1.91
N ALA A 56 8.85 2.49 -1.91
CA ALA A 56 9.35 1.85 -0.70
C ALA A 56 10.37 2.77 -0.01
N PRO A 57 10.15 3.16 1.26
CA PRO A 57 11.12 3.90 2.03
C PRO A 57 12.39 3.07 2.26
N LYS A 58 13.49 3.72 2.64
CA LYS A 58 14.66 3.00 3.17
C LYS A 58 14.22 2.11 4.33
N GLN A 59 14.73 0.89 4.43
CA GLN A 59 14.36 -0.07 5.47
C GLN A 59 14.55 0.51 6.89
N SER A 60 15.58 1.32 7.10
CA SER A 60 15.87 1.99 8.37
C SER A 60 14.86 3.09 8.75
N SER A 61 14.06 3.60 7.80
CA SER A 61 13.10 4.69 8.02
C SER A 61 11.82 4.22 8.71
N LYS A 62 11.91 3.86 10.00
CA LYS A 62 10.81 3.32 10.82
C LYS A 62 9.52 4.16 10.74
N ASN A 63 9.64 5.49 10.83
CA ASN A 63 8.48 6.38 10.80
C ASN A 63 7.73 6.33 9.45
N LYS A 64 8.46 6.30 8.33
CA LYS A 64 7.86 6.20 6.99
C LYS A 64 7.16 4.86 6.77
N TRP A 65 7.74 3.77 7.26
CA TRP A 65 7.11 2.46 7.22
C TRP A 65 5.84 2.39 8.07
N ARG A 66 5.85 3.01 9.27
CA ARG A 66 4.64 3.06 10.10
C ARG A 66 3.55 3.93 9.47
N SER A 67 3.93 5.04 8.83
CA SER A 67 3.06 5.90 8.02
C SER A 67 2.35 5.11 6.93
N ALA A 68 3.11 4.37 6.12
CA ALA A 68 2.57 3.52 5.06
C ALA A 68 1.64 2.42 5.59
N MET A 69 1.98 1.81 6.73
CA MET A 69 1.14 0.81 7.39
C MET A 69 -0.20 1.42 7.82
N LEU A 70 -0.20 2.56 8.51
CA LEU A 70 -1.43 3.23 8.95
C LEU A 70 -2.33 3.63 7.77
N LEU A 71 -1.75 4.14 6.68
CA LEU A 71 -2.49 4.46 5.47
C LEU A 71 -3.13 3.21 4.87
N TRP A 72 -2.36 2.13 4.74
CA TRP A 72 -2.86 0.85 4.22
C TRP A 72 -3.99 0.27 5.07
N GLU A 73 -3.82 0.28 6.40
CA GLU A 73 -4.83 -0.13 7.40
C GLU A 73 -6.12 0.70 7.27
N ALA A 74 -6.01 1.99 6.95
CA ALA A 74 -7.16 2.87 6.75
C ALA A 74 -7.84 2.72 5.37
N GLY A 75 -7.32 1.87 4.49
CA GLY A 75 -7.88 1.61 3.15
C GLY A 75 -7.23 2.41 2.01
N PHE A 76 -6.12 3.09 2.27
CA PHE A 76 -5.40 3.81 1.21
C PHE A 76 -4.53 2.88 0.37
N ARG A 77 -4.44 3.16 -0.92
CA ARG A 77 -3.52 2.52 -1.87
C ARG A 77 -2.77 3.58 -2.66
N TYR A 78 -1.53 3.31 -3.04
CA TYR A 78 -0.71 4.18 -3.88
C TYR A 78 -1.05 3.93 -5.36
N CYS A 79 -2.28 4.29 -5.72
CA CYS A 79 -2.91 4.03 -7.00
C CYS A 79 -2.96 5.30 -7.90
N GLY A 80 -3.36 5.11 -9.16
CA GLY A 80 -3.54 6.18 -10.15
C GLY A 80 -2.30 6.54 -10.96
N SER A 81 -2.32 7.73 -11.56
CA SER A 81 -1.22 8.28 -12.38
C SER A 81 -0.34 9.28 -11.62
N GLY A 82 -0.69 9.58 -10.36
CA GLY A 82 -0.10 10.68 -9.59
C GLY A 82 -0.73 12.05 -9.87
N TYR A 83 -1.77 12.11 -10.71
CA TYR A 83 -2.59 13.31 -10.92
C TYR A 83 -3.99 13.10 -10.32
N HIS A 84 -4.25 13.76 -9.20
CA HIS A 84 -5.57 13.97 -8.61
C HIS A 84 -5.53 15.28 -7.80
N SER A 85 -6.69 15.86 -7.50
CA SER A 85 -6.79 17.11 -6.73
C SER A 85 -6.52 16.95 -5.24
N ASP A 86 -6.54 15.71 -4.73
CA ASP A 86 -6.40 15.48 -3.30
C ASP A 86 -4.95 15.67 -2.79
N PRO A 87 -4.78 16.01 -1.51
CA PRO A 87 -3.46 16.21 -0.91
C PRO A 87 -2.55 14.98 -1.00
N ALA A 88 -1.24 15.20 -1.03
CA ALA A 88 -0.26 14.12 -1.05
C ALA A 88 -0.31 13.27 0.23
N LEU A 89 -0.12 11.95 0.08
CA LEU A 89 -0.07 11.04 1.22
C LEU A 89 1.13 11.37 2.14
N PRO A 90 0.93 11.46 3.45
CA PRO A 90 1.99 11.80 4.40
C PRO A 90 3.02 10.68 4.55
N GLU A 91 4.24 11.06 4.88
CA GLU A 91 5.34 10.13 5.20
C GLU A 91 5.67 10.08 6.71
N SER A 92 5.07 10.96 7.51
CA SER A 92 5.24 11.00 8.96
C SER A 92 4.10 10.27 9.66
N LYS A 93 4.43 9.46 10.68
CA LYS A 93 3.44 8.80 11.54
C LYS A 93 2.46 9.79 12.17
N VAL A 94 2.96 10.94 12.64
CA VAL A 94 2.15 11.94 13.35
C VAL A 94 1.12 12.54 12.40
N GLU A 95 1.57 13.01 11.24
CA GLU A 95 0.71 13.61 10.21
C GLU A 95 -0.30 12.62 9.65
N THR A 96 0.06 11.33 9.55
CA THR A 96 -0.82 10.29 9.00
C THR A 96 -2.12 10.12 9.76
N ILE A 97 -2.07 10.20 11.09
CA ILE A 97 -3.27 10.00 11.92
C ILE A 97 -4.29 11.11 11.65
N ASP A 98 -3.83 12.36 11.60
CA ASP A 98 -4.69 13.50 11.33
C ASP A 98 -5.15 13.52 9.86
N PHE A 99 -4.27 13.15 8.94
CA PHE A 99 -4.59 13.01 7.53
C PHE A 99 -5.75 12.03 7.30
N ILE A 100 -5.69 10.84 7.89
CA ILE A 100 -6.73 9.81 7.72
C ILE A 100 -8.10 10.32 8.21
N LYS A 101 -8.11 11.04 9.34
CA LYS A 101 -9.34 11.62 9.90
C LYS A 101 -9.92 12.71 9.01
N ASN A 102 -9.07 13.57 8.46
CA ASN A 102 -9.49 14.74 7.69
C ASN A 102 -9.80 14.43 6.22
N ASN A 103 -9.42 13.25 5.71
CA ASN A 103 -9.60 12.88 4.30
C ASN A 103 -10.42 11.57 4.14
N PRO A 104 -11.70 11.54 4.57
CA PRO A 104 -12.52 10.34 4.48
C PRO A 104 -12.85 9.93 3.05
N SER A 105 -13.04 10.89 2.14
CA SER A 105 -13.41 10.67 0.73
C SER A 105 -12.23 10.80 -0.24
N HIS A 106 -11.01 10.61 0.25
CA HIS A 106 -9.81 10.70 -0.57
C HIS A 106 -9.86 9.69 -1.72
N THR A 107 -9.55 10.11 -2.93
CA THR A 107 -9.57 9.28 -4.14
C THR A 107 -8.71 8.03 -4.06
N GLN A 108 -7.61 8.08 -3.32
CA GLN A 108 -6.74 6.92 -3.06
C GLN A 108 -7.20 6.02 -1.89
N ARG A 109 -8.26 6.38 -1.16
CA ARG A 109 -8.87 5.55 -0.11
C ARG A 109 -9.92 4.62 -0.72
N ILE A 110 -9.43 3.62 -1.44
CA ILE A 110 -10.24 2.75 -2.31
C ILE A 110 -10.47 1.34 -1.76
N ALA A 111 -9.74 0.96 -0.71
CA ALA A 111 -9.82 -0.36 -0.10
C ALA A 111 -10.60 -0.31 1.22
N SER A 112 -11.08 -1.49 1.64
CA SER A 112 -11.62 -1.67 2.99
C SER A 112 -10.52 -1.48 4.04
N SER A 113 -10.91 -1.05 5.24
CA SER A 113 -9.99 -0.99 6.37
C SER A 113 -9.53 -2.40 6.78
N ASN A 114 -8.26 -2.50 7.17
CA ASN A 114 -7.60 -3.74 7.55
C ASN A 114 -6.76 -3.52 8.81
N CYS A 115 -6.45 -4.59 9.53
CA CYS A 115 -5.53 -4.57 10.68
C CYS A 115 -4.31 -5.42 10.33
N TRP A 116 -3.11 -4.81 10.31
CA TRP A 116 -1.90 -5.54 9.92
C TRP A 116 -1.62 -6.73 10.85
N GLU A 117 -1.86 -6.55 12.15
CA GLU A 117 -1.61 -7.58 13.17
C GLU A 117 -2.40 -8.88 12.94
N THR A 118 -3.58 -8.80 12.32
CA THR A 118 -4.44 -9.96 12.03
C THR A 118 -4.41 -10.37 10.55
N TYR A 119 -3.68 -9.65 9.70
CA TYR A 119 -3.64 -9.88 8.26
C TYR A 119 -2.53 -10.86 7.84
N THR A 120 -1.44 -10.93 8.61
CA THR A 120 -0.15 -11.52 8.21
C THR A 120 -0.02 -13.02 8.38
#